data_AF-A0A016UHR0-F1
#
_entry.id   AF-A0A016UHR0-F1
#
_cell.length_a   1.000
_cell.length_b   1.000
_cell.length_c   1.000
_cell.angle_alpha   90.00
_cell.angle_beta   90.00
_cell.angle_gamma   90.00
#
_symmetry.space_group_name_H-M   'P 1'
#
loop_
_entity.id
_entity.type
_entity.pdbx_description
1 polymer ?
#
loop_
_entity_poly.entity_id
_entity_poly.type
_entity_poly.pdbx_seq_one_letter_code
_entity_poly.pdbx_strand_id
1 'polypeptide(L)'
;MKWGAPPPFPHSASATDRFQSADDPAYYLNGEYVGEDPAELCSKVLFTCYMASEHSSAGTRACADGLANDINSNHSSVFIDTIVSAVLTVFSLAQGFVPSFSSKDPREGLALQNIQARLRMVLAYLFAQLCLIAKGRTGGLLVLGSSNVDEMLVGYMTKYDCSSADINPIGSISKADLRKFLRKVHDDYGMTSLKAVIESVPTAELTPLVDGEVAQTDEVFFYLNFTSCMLWVFAMAKCIAKCLMYYVRLSRAPNLNNEPR
;
A
#
# COMPACT_ATOMS: atom_id res chain seq x y z
N MET A 1 23.19 5.65 -51.27
CA MET A 1 22.06 5.03 -50.56
C MET A 1 21.35 6.11 -49.76
N LYS A 2 20.16 6.53 -50.19
CA LYS A 2 19.33 7.49 -49.45
C LYS A 2 18.48 6.70 -48.46
N TRP A 3 18.58 7.03 -47.18
CA TRP A 3 17.69 6.49 -46.14
C TRP A 3 16.34 7.19 -46.26
N GLY A 4 15.28 6.44 -46.59
CA GLY A 4 13.91 6.93 -46.66
C GLY A 4 13.35 7.21 -45.26
N ALA A 5 12.52 8.24 -45.14
CA ALA A 5 11.86 8.61 -43.89
C ALA A 5 10.93 7.47 -43.38
N PRO A 6 10.80 7.28 -42.05
CA PRO A 6 9.87 6.32 -41.48
C PRO A 6 8.42 6.74 -41.76
N PRO A 7 7.48 5.78 -41.88
CA PRO A 7 6.08 6.09 -42.14
C PRO A 7 5.47 6.89 -40.98
N PRO A 8 4.48 7.76 -41.25
CA PRO A 8 3.81 8.51 -40.19
C PRO A 8 3.01 7.58 -39.28
N PHE A 9 3.02 7.89 -37.98
CA PHE A 9 2.20 7.20 -36.99
C PHE A 9 0.70 7.37 -37.34
N PRO A 10 -0.12 6.32 -37.23
CA PRO A 10 -1.54 6.42 -37.55
C PRO A 10 -2.23 7.39 -36.60
N HIS A 11 -2.99 8.31 -37.18
CA HIS A 11 -3.78 9.32 -36.47
C HIS A 11 -4.93 8.68 -35.67
N SER A 12 -5.05 9.13 -34.41
CA SER A 12 -6.25 9.13 -33.55
C SER A 12 -7.21 7.95 -33.68
N ALA A 13 -6.93 6.86 -32.95
CA ALA A 13 -7.97 6.08 -32.30
C ALA A 13 -7.88 6.41 -30.80
N SER A 14 -9.00 6.82 -30.19
CA SER A 14 -9.09 6.99 -28.73
C SER A 14 -8.67 5.69 -28.06
N ALA A 15 -8.01 5.78 -26.90
CA ALA A 15 -7.52 4.62 -26.16
C ALA A 15 -8.63 3.60 -25.80
N THR A 16 -9.91 3.99 -25.93
CA THR A 16 -11.11 3.18 -25.72
C THR A 16 -11.39 2.14 -26.84
N ASP A 17 -10.97 2.38 -28.08
CA ASP A 17 -11.35 1.50 -29.21
C ASP A 17 -10.50 0.22 -29.32
N ARG A 18 -9.44 0.09 -28.52
CA ARG A 18 -8.52 -1.06 -28.60
C ARG A 18 -8.89 -2.26 -27.73
N PHE A 19 -9.96 -2.17 -26.93
CA PHE A 19 -10.33 -3.21 -25.95
C PHE A 19 -11.73 -3.81 -26.14
N GLN A 20 -12.45 -3.48 -27.22
CA GLN A 20 -13.77 -4.05 -27.49
C GLN A 20 -13.67 -5.39 -28.24
N SER A 21 -13.24 -6.45 -27.57
CA SER A 21 -13.58 -7.81 -27.98
C SER A 21 -14.52 -8.39 -26.94
N ALA A 22 -15.73 -8.77 -27.36
CA ALA A 22 -16.78 -9.36 -26.49
C ALA A 22 -16.36 -10.65 -25.75
N ASP A 23 -15.17 -11.19 -26.07
CA ASP A 23 -14.57 -12.39 -25.50
C ASP A 23 -13.38 -12.11 -24.55
N ASP A 24 -13.15 -10.86 -24.12
CA ASP A 24 -12.10 -10.59 -23.13
C ASP A 24 -12.50 -11.19 -21.76
N PRO A 25 -11.72 -12.15 -21.20
CA PRO A 25 -12.03 -12.78 -19.92
C PRO A 25 -12.08 -11.79 -18.75
N ALA A 26 -11.55 -10.57 -18.89
CA ALA A 26 -11.68 -9.51 -17.89
C ALA A 26 -13.14 -9.13 -17.58
N TYR A 27 -14.06 -9.35 -18.52
CA TYR A 27 -15.50 -9.04 -18.36
C TYR A 27 -16.33 -10.24 -17.91
N TYR A 28 -15.71 -11.33 -17.49
CA TYR A 28 -16.43 -12.50 -16.98
C TYR A 28 -16.11 -12.73 -15.50
N LEU A 29 -17.14 -12.81 -14.66
CA LEU A 29 -17.02 -13.17 -13.25
C LEU A 29 -17.87 -14.42 -12.97
N ASN A 30 -17.23 -15.50 -12.53
CA ASN A 30 -17.89 -16.80 -12.32
C ASN A 30 -18.65 -17.34 -13.55
N GLY A 31 -18.18 -17.01 -14.76
CA GLY A 31 -18.81 -17.44 -16.02
C GLY A 31 -19.99 -16.57 -16.47
N GLU A 32 -20.35 -15.53 -15.72
CA GLU A 32 -21.33 -14.53 -16.13
C GLU A 32 -20.61 -13.31 -16.72
N TYR A 33 -21.12 -12.82 -17.86
CA TYR A 33 -20.66 -11.56 -18.44
C TYR A 33 -21.08 -10.41 -17.52
N VAL A 34 -20.11 -9.70 -16.98
CA VAL A 34 -20.27 -8.43 -16.30
C VAL A 34 -20.16 -7.36 -17.40
N GLY A 35 -21.16 -6.48 -17.48
CA GLY A 35 -21.26 -5.49 -18.57
C GLY A 35 -20.01 -4.61 -18.72
N GLU A 36 -19.98 -3.79 -19.77
CA GLU A 36 -18.84 -2.90 -20.08
C GLU A 36 -18.50 -1.89 -18.97
N ASP A 37 -19.33 -1.73 -17.92
CA ASP A 37 -19.09 -0.76 -16.84
C ASP A 37 -18.02 -1.26 -15.83
N PRO A 38 -16.83 -0.65 -15.81
CA PRO A 38 -15.76 -1.04 -14.89
C PRO A 38 -16.13 -0.83 -13.43
N ALA A 39 -17.03 0.12 -13.14
CA ALA A 39 -17.49 0.40 -11.78
C ALA A 39 -18.35 -0.74 -11.23
N GLU A 40 -19.22 -1.33 -12.05
CA GLU A 40 -20.04 -2.49 -11.65
C GLU A 40 -19.14 -3.69 -11.34
N LEU A 41 -18.15 -3.96 -12.19
CA LEU A 41 -17.17 -5.01 -11.96
C LEU A 41 -16.39 -4.78 -10.66
N CYS A 42 -15.90 -3.57 -10.45
CA CYS A 42 -15.17 -3.18 -9.24
C CYS A 42 -15.95 -3.50 -7.96
N SER A 43 -17.26 -3.20 -7.92
CA SER A 43 -18.12 -3.47 -6.75
C SER A 43 -18.23 -4.96 -6.39
N LYS A 44 -18.03 -5.84 -7.38
CA LYS A 44 -18.11 -7.30 -7.22
C LYS A 44 -16.76 -7.91 -6.85
N VAL A 45 -15.64 -7.30 -7.25
CA VAL A 45 -14.30 -7.90 -7.05
C VAL A 45 -13.48 -7.22 -5.96
N LEU A 46 -13.65 -5.92 -5.76
CA LEU A 46 -12.84 -5.13 -4.83
C LEU A 46 -13.63 -4.81 -3.56
N PHE A 47 -13.09 -5.27 -2.44
CA PHE A 47 -13.59 -4.97 -1.10
C PHE A 47 -12.59 -4.06 -0.41
N THR A 48 -13.06 -2.89 0.01
CA THR A 48 -12.24 -1.91 0.72
C THR A 48 -12.71 -1.83 2.17
N CYS A 49 -11.78 -1.74 3.11
CA CYS A 49 -12.09 -1.69 4.53
C CYS A 49 -11.28 -0.58 5.21
N TYR A 50 -11.97 0.44 5.72
CA TYR A 50 -11.37 1.47 6.56
C TYR A 50 -11.48 1.05 8.03
N MET A 51 -10.34 0.91 8.71
CA MET A 51 -10.26 0.43 10.09
C MET A 51 -9.78 1.55 11.02
N ALA A 52 -10.74 2.34 11.49
CA ALA A 52 -10.52 3.50 12.35
C ALA A 52 -10.15 3.09 13.78
N SER A 53 -9.32 3.88 14.44
CA SER A 53 -9.18 3.92 15.89
C SER A 53 -9.65 5.27 16.44
N GLU A 54 -9.67 5.42 17.76
CA GLU A 54 -10.02 6.66 18.47
C GLU A 54 -9.16 7.87 18.09
N HIS A 55 -8.00 7.62 17.46
CA HIS A 55 -7.08 8.66 17.00
C HIS A 55 -7.26 9.01 15.52
N SER A 56 -8.10 8.26 14.78
CA SER A 56 -8.30 8.48 13.36
C SER A 56 -9.14 9.74 13.11
N SER A 57 -8.68 10.60 12.19
CA SER A 57 -9.37 11.85 11.87
C SER A 57 -10.59 11.64 10.97
N ALA A 58 -11.54 12.57 11.04
CA ALA A 58 -12.66 12.60 10.10
C ALA A 58 -12.18 12.78 8.64
N GLY A 59 -11.02 13.42 8.44
CA GLY A 59 -10.42 13.65 7.12
C GLY A 59 -9.98 12.35 6.45
N THR A 60 -9.22 11.50 7.14
CA THR A 60 -8.74 10.23 6.55
C THR A 60 -9.91 9.28 6.23
N ARG A 61 -10.94 9.28 7.08
CA ARG A 61 -12.18 8.54 6.81
C ARG A 61 -12.91 9.06 5.56
N ALA A 62 -13.12 10.38 5.46
CA ALA A 62 -13.80 10.98 4.31
C ALA A 62 -13.04 10.73 2.99
N CYS A 63 -11.70 10.73 3.02
CA CYS A 63 -10.88 10.36 1.88
C CYS A 63 -11.10 8.89 1.46
N ALA A 64 -11.16 7.96 2.42
CA ALA A 64 -11.38 6.54 2.14
C ALA A 64 -12.79 6.29 1.58
N ASP A 65 -13.81 6.89 2.20
CA ASP A 65 -15.20 6.82 1.75
C ASP A 65 -15.34 7.42 0.33
N GLY A 66 -14.75 8.59 0.10
CA GLY A 66 -14.75 9.26 -1.21
C GLY A 66 -14.08 8.42 -2.30
N LEU A 67 -12.90 7.87 -2.02
CA LEU A 67 -12.19 7.03 -3.00
C LEU A 67 -12.95 5.75 -3.31
N ALA A 68 -13.55 5.13 -2.29
CA ALA A 68 -14.34 3.93 -2.48
C ALA A 68 -15.60 4.18 -3.33
N ASN A 69 -16.20 5.37 -3.21
CA ASN A 69 -17.31 5.82 -4.05
C ASN A 69 -16.86 6.09 -5.49
N ASP A 70 -15.72 6.77 -5.70
CA ASP A 70 -15.19 7.07 -7.04
C ASP A 70 -14.91 5.80 -7.85
N ILE A 71 -14.42 4.72 -7.21
CA ILE A 71 -14.18 3.43 -7.87
C ILE A 71 -15.36 2.45 -7.78
N ASN A 72 -16.42 2.79 -7.06
CA ASN A 72 -17.55 1.91 -6.76
C ASN A 72 -17.15 0.56 -6.13
N SER A 73 -16.22 0.57 -5.16
CA SER A 73 -15.82 -0.66 -4.44
C SER A 73 -16.83 -1.05 -3.36
N ASN A 74 -16.81 -2.31 -2.91
CA ASN A 74 -17.58 -2.68 -1.73
C ASN A 74 -16.88 -2.21 -0.45
N HIS A 75 -17.28 -1.04 0.03
CA HIS A 75 -16.67 -0.39 1.19
C HIS A 75 -17.27 -0.84 2.52
N SER A 76 -16.42 -1.00 3.53
CA SER A 76 -16.81 -1.17 4.92
C SER A 76 -15.96 -0.25 5.80
N SER A 77 -16.58 0.33 6.82
CA SER A 77 -15.91 1.19 7.79
C SER A 77 -16.14 0.62 9.19
N VAL A 78 -15.05 0.30 9.90
CA VAL A 78 -15.10 -0.36 11.21
C VAL A 78 -14.22 0.38 12.22
N PHE A 79 -14.60 0.29 13.49
CA PHE A 79 -13.81 0.81 14.61
C PHE A 79 -13.13 -0.34 15.35
N ILE A 80 -11.82 -0.22 15.59
CA ILE A 80 -11.03 -1.30 16.21
C ILE A 80 -10.86 -1.15 17.72
N ASP A 81 -11.29 -0.03 18.30
CA ASP A 81 -11.00 0.36 19.69
C ASP A 81 -11.46 -0.69 20.69
N THR A 82 -12.66 -1.25 20.51
CA THR A 82 -13.19 -2.31 21.38
C THR A 82 -12.25 -3.52 21.46
N ILE A 83 -11.63 -3.90 20.32
CA ILE A 83 -10.72 -5.05 20.25
C ILE A 83 -9.36 -4.68 20.85
N VAL A 84 -8.88 -3.48 20.59
CA VAL A 84 -7.64 -2.96 21.19
C VAL A 84 -7.76 -2.92 22.71
N SER A 85 -8.84 -2.35 23.25
CA SER A 85 -9.10 -2.28 24.69
C SER A 85 -9.22 -3.67 25.31
N ALA A 86 -9.85 -4.63 24.63
CA ALA A 86 -9.95 -6.00 25.11
C ALA A 86 -8.56 -6.67 25.27
N VAL A 87 -7.69 -6.51 24.27
CA VAL A 87 -6.32 -7.05 24.32
C VAL A 87 -5.50 -6.38 25.43
N LEU A 88 -5.59 -5.06 25.55
CA LEU A 88 -4.88 -4.31 26.60
C LEU A 88 -5.38 -4.71 28.00
N THR A 89 -6.69 -4.94 28.17
CA THR A 89 -7.26 -5.40 29.44
C THR A 89 -6.67 -6.75 29.85
N VAL A 90 -6.56 -7.71 28.92
CA VAL A 90 -5.93 -9.02 29.21
C VAL A 90 -4.47 -8.85 29.63
N PHE A 91 -3.71 -8.01 28.94
CA PHE A 91 -2.32 -7.73 29.29
C PHE A 91 -2.21 -7.11 30.70
N SER A 92 -3.04 -6.12 30.99
CA SER A 92 -3.03 -5.43 32.28
C SER A 92 -3.42 -6.32 33.45
N LEU A 93 -4.38 -7.24 33.25
CA LEU A 93 -4.72 -8.26 34.25
C LEU A 93 -3.56 -9.24 34.50
N ALA A 94 -2.83 -9.62 33.45
CA ALA A 94 -1.74 -10.59 33.55
C ALA A 94 -0.45 -10.00 34.15
N GLN A 95 -0.14 -8.74 33.84
CA GLN A 95 1.12 -8.09 34.24
C GLN A 95 0.95 -7.06 35.37
N GLY A 96 -0.28 -6.68 35.73
CA GLY A 96 -0.54 -5.63 36.71
C GLY A 96 -0.11 -4.23 36.25
N PHE A 97 -0.01 -4.02 34.94
CA PHE A 97 0.57 -2.83 34.33
C PHE A 97 -0.27 -2.35 33.14
N VAL A 98 -0.55 -1.06 33.06
CA VAL A 98 -1.32 -0.42 31.99
C VAL A 98 -0.38 0.48 31.18
N PRO A 99 -0.10 0.16 29.91
CA PRO A 99 0.74 1.01 29.06
C PRO A 99 0.03 2.32 28.71
N SER A 100 0.80 3.41 28.55
CA SER A 100 0.28 4.74 28.21
C SER A 100 1.10 5.42 27.10
N PHE A 101 0.42 6.15 26.21
CA PHE A 101 1.06 7.02 25.21
C PHE A 101 1.83 8.20 25.84
N SER A 102 1.48 8.61 27.07
CA SER A 102 2.12 9.72 27.78
C SER A 102 3.27 9.26 28.68
N SER A 103 3.62 7.97 28.67
CA SER A 103 4.73 7.46 29.46
C SER A 103 6.07 8.04 29.00
N LYS A 104 7.03 8.14 29.95
CA LYS A 104 8.41 8.52 29.63
C LYS A 104 9.15 7.42 28.88
N ASP A 105 8.69 6.17 28.97
CA ASP A 105 9.28 5.05 28.26
C ASP A 105 8.68 4.95 26.85
N PRO A 106 9.46 5.20 25.79
CA PRO A 106 8.95 5.17 24.42
C PRO A 106 8.47 3.78 23.98
N ARG A 107 8.86 2.71 24.69
CA ARG A 107 8.43 1.34 24.38
C ARG A 107 6.93 1.15 24.56
N GLU A 108 6.31 1.87 25.50
CA GLU A 108 4.86 1.77 25.74
C GLU A 108 4.06 2.31 24.57
N GLY A 109 4.35 3.55 24.14
CA GLY A 109 3.71 4.16 22.98
C GLY A 109 3.92 3.33 21.72
N LEU A 110 5.14 2.81 21.50
CA LEU A 110 5.42 1.93 20.36
C LEU A 110 4.63 0.62 20.42
N ALA A 111 4.48 0.01 21.60
CA ALA A 111 3.69 -1.20 21.78
C ALA A 111 2.19 -0.94 21.48
N LEU A 112 1.66 0.20 21.92
CA LEU A 112 0.28 0.63 21.66
C LEU A 112 0.01 0.89 20.17
N GLN A 113 0.97 1.47 19.44
CA GLN A 113 0.86 1.62 17.98
C GLN A 113 0.92 0.26 17.27
N ASN A 114 1.88 -0.59 17.67
CA ASN A 114 2.07 -1.89 17.06
C ASN A 114 0.85 -2.82 17.23
N ILE A 115 0.19 -2.78 18.39
CA ILE A 115 -0.98 -3.64 18.60
C ILE A 115 -2.16 -3.22 17.72
N GLN A 116 -2.39 -1.92 17.56
CA GLN A 116 -3.38 -1.40 16.62
C GLN A 116 -3.07 -1.85 15.19
N ALA A 117 -1.81 -1.75 14.75
CA ALA A 117 -1.40 -2.15 13.41
C ALA A 117 -1.61 -3.65 13.15
N ARG A 118 -1.26 -4.52 14.12
CA ARG A 118 -1.44 -5.98 13.99
C ARG A 118 -2.91 -6.41 14.03
N LEU A 119 -3.74 -5.76 14.84
CA LEU A 119 -5.15 -6.10 14.92
C LEU A 119 -5.89 -5.79 13.61
N ARG A 120 -5.49 -4.73 12.89
CA ARG A 120 -6.00 -4.47 11.54
C ARG A 120 -5.71 -5.61 10.57
N MET A 121 -4.53 -6.22 10.64
CA MET A 121 -4.20 -7.39 9.83
C MET A 121 -5.10 -8.58 10.16
N VAL A 122 -5.32 -8.87 11.45
CA VAL A 122 -6.23 -9.95 11.89
C VAL A 122 -7.64 -9.73 11.33
N LEU A 123 -8.16 -8.50 11.40
CA LEU A 123 -9.46 -8.16 10.83
C LEU A 123 -9.48 -8.28 9.31
N ALA A 124 -8.42 -7.85 8.61
CA ALA A 124 -8.34 -7.92 7.16
C ALA A 124 -8.51 -9.37 6.65
N TYR A 125 -7.81 -10.34 7.25
CA TYR A 125 -7.95 -11.75 6.87
C TYR A 125 -9.29 -12.35 7.28
N LEU A 126 -9.87 -11.93 8.42
CA LEU A 126 -11.21 -12.36 8.81
C LEU A 126 -12.26 -11.92 7.77
N PHE A 127 -12.18 -10.66 7.34
CA PHE A 127 -13.05 -10.12 6.29
C PHE A 127 -12.80 -10.82 4.96
N ALA A 128 -11.55 -11.05 4.60
CA ALA A 128 -11.19 -11.74 3.35
C ALA A 128 -11.79 -13.15 3.26
N GLN A 129 -11.84 -13.88 4.39
CA GLN A 129 -12.39 -15.22 4.46
C GLN A 129 -13.92 -15.26 4.53
N LEU A 130 -14.57 -14.26 5.14
CA LEU A 130 -16.00 -14.31 5.47
C LEU A 130 -16.90 -13.35 4.69
N CYS A 131 -16.39 -12.25 4.12
CA CYS A 131 -17.23 -11.25 3.45
C CYS A 131 -18.01 -11.82 2.25
N LEU A 132 -17.44 -12.78 1.52
CA LEU A 132 -18.15 -13.45 0.44
C LEU A 132 -19.29 -14.33 0.95
N ILE A 133 -19.12 -14.99 2.10
CA ILE A 133 -20.17 -15.77 2.75
C ILE A 133 -21.35 -14.87 3.13
N ALA A 134 -21.07 -13.70 3.73
CA ALA A 134 -22.10 -12.72 4.07
C ALA A 134 -22.90 -12.22 2.85
N LYS A 135 -22.29 -12.30 1.66
CA LYS A 135 -22.92 -11.97 0.37
C LYS A 135 -23.49 -13.18 -0.38
N GLY A 136 -23.51 -14.38 0.22
CA GLY A 136 -23.99 -15.60 -0.42
C GLY A 136 -23.13 -16.06 -1.60
N ARG A 137 -21.85 -15.68 -1.63
CA ARG A 137 -20.89 -16.03 -2.70
C ARG A 137 -19.89 -17.07 -2.22
N THR A 138 -19.49 -17.95 -3.12
CA THR A 138 -18.44 -18.95 -2.88
C THR A 138 -17.05 -18.34 -3.03
N GLY A 139 -16.07 -18.93 -2.35
CA GLY A 139 -14.65 -18.55 -2.44
C GLY A 139 -14.18 -17.66 -1.28
N GLY A 140 -12.99 -17.09 -1.44
CA GLY A 140 -12.39 -16.14 -0.51
C GLY A 140 -11.74 -14.99 -1.26
N LEU A 141 -11.40 -13.92 -0.55
CA LEU A 141 -10.70 -12.76 -1.09
C LEU A 141 -9.19 -12.89 -0.84
N LEU A 142 -8.39 -12.29 -1.71
CA LEU A 142 -6.97 -12.08 -1.48
C LEU A 142 -6.76 -10.75 -0.75
N VAL A 143 -5.93 -10.74 0.28
CA VAL A 143 -5.56 -9.53 0.99
C VAL A 143 -4.46 -8.81 0.22
N LEU A 144 -4.69 -7.53 -0.09
CA LEU A 144 -3.72 -6.69 -0.78
C LEU A 144 -2.95 -5.82 0.23
N GLY A 145 -1.63 -5.87 0.15
CA GLY A 145 -0.73 -5.01 0.91
C GLY A 145 -0.49 -3.69 0.19
N SER A 146 -0.10 -2.67 0.94
CA SER A 146 0.12 -1.31 0.41
C SER A 146 1.44 -0.68 0.84
N SER A 147 2.42 -1.48 1.27
CA SER A 147 3.76 -0.98 1.61
C SER A 147 4.51 -0.62 0.33
N ASN A 148 5.18 0.53 0.31
CA ASN A 148 6.01 0.94 -0.83
C ASN A 148 7.46 0.47 -0.69
N VAL A 149 8.24 0.58 -1.79
CA VAL A 149 9.63 0.09 -1.81
C VAL A 149 10.53 0.82 -0.81
N ASP A 150 10.25 2.10 -0.57
CA ASP A 150 11.06 2.93 0.32
C ASP A 150 10.91 2.47 1.78
N GLU A 151 9.68 2.19 2.21
CA GLU A 151 9.35 1.63 3.53
C GLU A 151 9.91 0.22 3.71
N MET A 152 9.72 -0.64 2.71
CA MET A 152 10.19 -2.03 2.75
C MET A 152 11.72 -2.10 2.85
N LEU A 153 12.43 -1.20 2.18
CA LEU A 153 13.89 -1.16 2.18
C LEU A 153 14.47 -0.85 3.56
N VAL A 154 13.89 0.11 4.29
CA VAL A 154 14.37 0.48 5.63
C VAL A 154 13.73 -0.34 6.74
N GLY A 155 12.71 -1.14 6.42
CA GLY A 155 11.93 -1.88 7.42
C GLY A 155 11.04 -0.97 8.26
N TYR A 156 10.57 0.14 7.69
CA TYR A 156 9.63 1.06 8.36
C TYR A 156 8.20 0.51 8.22
N MET A 157 7.92 -0.53 9.00
CA MET A 157 6.61 -1.17 9.09
C MET A 157 6.49 -1.87 10.45
N THR A 158 5.27 -2.12 10.91
CA THR A 158 5.08 -3.02 12.04
C THR A 158 5.13 -4.45 11.53
N LYS A 159 6.07 -5.25 12.01
CA LYS A 159 6.12 -6.66 11.61
C LYS A 159 4.78 -7.36 11.93
N TYR A 160 4.21 -8.03 10.91
CA TYR A 160 2.90 -8.68 10.94
C TYR A 160 1.69 -7.74 11.03
N ASP A 161 1.82 -6.48 10.57
CA ASP A 161 0.68 -5.62 10.28
C ASP A 161 0.17 -5.84 8.83
N CYS A 162 -0.64 -4.90 8.33
CA CYS A 162 -1.18 -4.94 6.97
C CYS A 162 -0.13 -4.88 5.84
N SER A 163 1.16 -4.70 6.16
CA SER A 163 2.28 -4.94 5.23
C SER A 163 2.44 -6.43 4.86
N SER A 164 1.96 -7.34 5.72
CA SER A 164 2.09 -8.80 5.58
C SER A 164 0.85 -9.41 4.93
N ALA A 165 0.59 -8.99 3.69
CA ALA A 165 -0.55 -9.43 2.88
C ALA A 165 -0.20 -10.57 1.91
N ASP A 166 -1.18 -11.12 1.20
CA ASP A 166 -0.97 -12.18 0.21
C ASP A 166 -0.16 -11.67 -0.98
N ILE A 167 -0.50 -10.47 -1.47
CA ILE A 167 0.16 -9.82 -2.60
C ILE A 167 0.29 -8.32 -2.31
N ASN A 168 1.42 -7.71 -2.70
CA ASN A 168 1.61 -6.27 -2.63
C ASN A 168 1.94 -5.71 -4.03
N PRO A 169 0.95 -5.12 -4.74
CA PRO A 169 1.15 -4.64 -6.11
C PRO A 169 2.03 -3.39 -6.21
N ILE A 170 2.21 -2.64 -5.11
CA ILE A 170 3.00 -1.39 -5.08
C ILE A 170 4.33 -1.53 -4.34
N GLY A 171 4.68 -2.75 -3.91
CA GLY A 171 5.90 -3.03 -3.12
C GLY A 171 7.22 -2.69 -3.80
N SER A 172 7.23 -2.57 -5.13
CA SER A 172 8.40 -2.19 -5.92
C SER A 172 8.39 -0.74 -6.43
N ILE A 173 7.43 0.07 -6.00
CA ILE A 173 7.24 1.45 -6.48
C ILE A 173 7.67 2.44 -5.39
N SER A 174 8.39 3.50 -5.79
CA SER A 174 8.81 4.58 -4.89
C SER A 174 7.63 5.47 -4.48
N LYS A 175 7.69 6.05 -3.27
CA LYS A 175 6.70 7.02 -2.76
C LYS A 175 6.57 8.23 -3.70
N ALA A 176 7.67 8.65 -4.31
CA ALA A 176 7.69 9.73 -5.28
C ALA A 176 6.90 9.40 -6.56
N ASP A 177 7.04 8.19 -7.08
CA ASP A 177 6.33 7.76 -8.28
C ASP A 177 4.86 7.43 -7.98
N LEU A 178 4.55 6.89 -6.80
CA LEU A 178 3.16 6.74 -6.35
C LEU A 178 2.43 8.09 -6.31
N ARG A 179 3.07 9.15 -5.77
CA ARG A 179 2.49 10.50 -5.79
C ARG A 179 2.24 11.04 -7.20
N LYS A 180 3.15 10.77 -8.15
CA LYS A 180 2.94 11.15 -9.57
C LYS A 180 1.82 10.33 -10.20
N PHE A 181 1.75 9.04 -9.89
CA PHE A 181 0.71 8.13 -10.37
C PHE A 181 -0.67 8.59 -9.91
N LEU A 182 -0.84 8.91 -8.62
CA LEU A 182 -2.11 9.42 -8.09
C LEU A 182 -2.56 10.73 -8.78
N ARG A 183 -1.64 11.67 -9.03
CA ARG A 183 -1.96 12.88 -9.79
C ARG A 183 -2.41 12.57 -11.21
N LYS A 184 -1.71 11.67 -11.89
CA LYS A 184 -2.08 11.24 -13.24
C LYS A 184 -3.47 10.58 -13.26
N VAL A 185 -3.77 9.73 -12.28
CA VAL A 185 -5.08 9.06 -12.18
C VAL A 185 -6.19 10.08 -11.90
N HIS A 186 -5.95 11.06 -11.02
CA HIS A 186 -6.86 12.17 -10.80
C HIS A 186 -7.17 12.93 -12.10
N ASP A 187 -6.15 13.28 -12.89
CA ASP A 187 -6.31 14.08 -14.10
C ASP A 187 -6.93 13.28 -15.27
N ASP A 188 -6.55 12.01 -15.43
CA ASP A 188 -6.99 11.16 -16.55
C ASP A 188 -8.39 10.55 -16.32
N TYR A 189 -8.74 10.21 -15.07
CA TYR A 189 -9.99 9.49 -14.72
C TYR A 189 -10.99 10.32 -13.92
N GLY A 190 -10.70 11.60 -13.62
CA GLY A 190 -11.62 12.50 -12.94
C GLY A 190 -11.95 12.12 -11.49
N MET A 191 -11.06 11.37 -10.82
CA MET A 191 -11.24 10.89 -9.45
C MET A 191 -10.96 12.00 -8.44
N THR A 192 -11.94 12.89 -8.26
CA THR A 192 -11.78 14.13 -7.45
C THR A 192 -11.46 13.85 -5.98
N SER A 193 -11.86 12.70 -5.43
CA SER A 193 -11.56 12.32 -4.05
C SER A 193 -10.05 12.17 -3.79
N LEU A 194 -9.26 11.84 -4.82
CA LEU A 194 -7.80 11.71 -4.71
C LEU A 194 -7.11 13.03 -4.39
N LYS A 195 -7.73 14.17 -4.70
CA LYS A 195 -7.14 15.48 -4.42
C LYS A 195 -6.85 15.66 -2.93
N ALA A 196 -7.81 15.30 -2.08
CA ALA A 196 -7.66 15.37 -0.64
C ALA A 196 -6.54 14.43 -0.14
N VAL A 197 -6.39 13.25 -0.75
CA VAL A 197 -5.30 12.31 -0.43
C VAL A 197 -3.93 12.87 -0.85
N ILE A 198 -3.82 13.47 -2.04
CA ILE A 198 -2.57 14.02 -2.58
C ILE A 198 -2.09 15.23 -1.76
N GLU A 199 -3.03 16.08 -1.34
CA GLU A 199 -2.76 17.30 -0.57
C GLU A 199 -2.60 17.03 0.94
N SER A 200 -3.06 15.87 1.43
CA SER A 200 -2.88 15.48 2.83
C SER A 200 -1.41 15.29 3.22
N VAL A 201 -1.12 15.61 4.47
CA VAL A 201 0.21 15.38 5.07
C VAL A 201 0.35 13.88 5.39
N PRO A 202 1.40 13.17 4.91
CA PRO A 202 1.62 11.77 5.22
C PRO A 202 1.88 11.54 6.71
N THR A 203 0.94 10.87 7.38
CA THR A 203 1.01 10.61 8.81
C THR A 203 0.29 9.33 9.19
N ALA A 204 0.86 8.59 10.14
CA ALA A 204 0.22 7.47 10.81
C ALA A 204 -0.55 7.98 12.04
N GLU A 205 -1.88 8.03 11.93
CA GLU A 205 -2.81 8.40 13.02
C GLU A 205 -2.94 7.27 14.08
N LEU A 206 -1.81 6.80 14.61
CA LEU A 206 -1.74 5.72 15.61
C LEU A 206 -1.48 6.22 17.04
N THR A 207 -1.26 7.53 17.20
CA THR A 207 -1.05 8.23 18.46
C THR A 207 -2.14 9.28 18.68
N PRO A 208 -2.43 9.66 19.93
CA PRO A 208 -3.35 10.75 20.22
C PRO A 208 -2.95 12.03 19.47
N LEU A 209 -3.95 12.71 18.91
CA LEU A 209 -3.76 14.03 18.30
C LEU A 209 -3.26 15.01 19.36
N VAL A 210 -2.28 15.84 19.00
CA VAL A 210 -1.81 16.95 19.84
C VAL A 210 -2.45 18.21 19.29
N ASP A 211 -3.28 18.88 20.10
CA ASP A 211 -4.03 20.09 19.70
C ASP A 211 -4.96 19.90 18.49
N GLY A 212 -5.45 18.67 18.26
CA GLY A 212 -6.33 18.35 17.11
C GLY A 212 -5.58 18.16 15.78
N GLU A 213 -4.26 18.33 15.79
CA GLU A 213 -3.35 18.12 14.67
C GLU A 213 -2.59 16.81 14.84
N VAL A 214 -2.11 16.25 13.73
CA VAL A 214 -1.44 14.95 13.77
C VAL A 214 -0.02 15.11 14.31
N ALA A 215 0.28 14.38 15.39
CA ALA A 215 1.49 14.58 16.19
C ALA A 215 2.80 14.18 15.48
N GLN A 216 2.73 13.38 14.40
CA GLN A 216 3.91 12.76 13.80
C GLN A 216 3.78 12.60 12.29
N THR A 217 4.75 13.09 11.52
CA THR A 217 4.82 12.81 10.06
C THR A 217 5.82 11.69 9.79
N ASP A 218 5.58 10.92 8.72
CA ASP A 218 6.48 9.81 8.34
C ASP A 218 7.91 10.29 8.06
N GLU A 219 8.06 11.49 7.47
CA GLU A 219 9.34 12.04 7.03
C GLU A 219 10.23 12.49 8.20
N VAL A 220 9.62 13.03 9.26
CA VAL A 220 10.34 13.42 10.48
C VAL A 220 10.82 12.18 11.24
N PHE A 221 10.02 11.10 11.27
CA PHE A 221 10.44 9.83 11.86
C PHE A 221 11.57 9.16 11.08
N PHE A 222 11.61 9.38 9.76
CA PHE A 222 12.67 8.87 8.88
C PHE A 222 14.04 9.54 9.12
N TYR A 223 14.13 10.60 9.94
CA TYR A 223 15.33 11.43 10.13
C TYR A 223 15.97 11.91 8.81
N LEU A 224 15.19 11.98 7.72
CA LEU A 224 15.66 12.40 6.40
C LEU A 224 14.64 13.38 5.82
N ASN A 225 14.74 14.63 6.27
CA ASN A 225 14.03 15.78 5.68
C ASN A 225 14.43 16.08 4.21
N PHE A 226 15.26 15.23 3.60
CA PHE A 226 15.64 15.31 2.20
C PHE A 226 15.51 13.94 1.55
N THR A 227 14.47 13.81 0.74
CA THR A 227 14.36 12.92 -0.41
C THR A 227 14.26 11.41 -0.13
N SER A 228 13.06 10.85 -0.29
CA SER A 228 12.84 9.47 -0.73
C SER A 228 13.71 9.15 -1.97
N CYS A 229 14.00 10.16 -2.81
CA CYS A 229 14.96 10.08 -3.91
C CYS A 229 16.39 9.72 -3.46
N MET A 230 16.86 10.21 -2.31
CA MET A 230 18.20 9.94 -1.79
C MET A 230 18.25 8.53 -1.20
N LEU A 231 17.18 8.11 -0.50
CA LEU A 231 17.05 6.73 -0.05
C LEU A 231 17.06 5.76 -1.23
N TRP A 232 16.30 6.03 -2.29
CA TRP A 232 16.29 5.23 -3.51
C TRP A 232 17.66 5.22 -4.19
N VAL A 233 18.34 6.37 -4.26
CA VAL A 233 19.73 6.48 -4.76
C VAL A 233 20.70 5.68 -3.88
N PHE A 234 20.56 5.68 -2.55
CA PHE A 234 21.38 4.86 -1.64
C PHE A 234 21.05 3.37 -1.75
N ALA A 235 19.78 3.01 -1.94
CA ALA A 235 19.31 1.65 -2.15
C ALA A 235 19.87 1.09 -3.44
N MET A 236 19.70 1.85 -4.52
CA MET A 236 20.16 1.53 -5.86
C MET A 236 21.68 1.52 -5.89
N ALA A 237 22.37 2.47 -5.23
CA ALA A 237 23.81 2.43 -5.06
C ALA A 237 24.27 1.20 -4.26
N LYS A 238 23.58 0.78 -3.20
CA LYS A 238 23.95 -0.44 -2.45
C LYS A 238 23.71 -1.72 -3.25
N CYS A 239 22.56 -1.85 -3.93
CA CYS A 239 22.23 -3.00 -4.75
C CYS A 239 23.14 -3.06 -5.99
N ILE A 240 23.28 -1.96 -6.74
CA ILE A 240 24.11 -1.89 -7.95
C ILE A 240 25.59 -1.95 -7.61
N ALA A 241 26.09 -1.23 -6.59
CA ALA A 241 27.53 -1.25 -6.28
C ALA A 241 27.99 -2.59 -5.71
N LYS A 242 27.15 -3.31 -4.95
CA LYS A 242 27.48 -4.70 -4.55
C LYS A 242 27.50 -5.64 -5.75
N CYS A 243 26.55 -5.52 -6.68
CA CYS A 243 26.58 -6.29 -7.93
C CYS A 243 27.82 -5.94 -8.78
N LEU A 244 28.18 -4.66 -8.91
CA LEU A 244 29.33 -4.21 -9.71
C LEU A 244 30.68 -4.61 -9.07
N MET A 245 30.82 -4.54 -7.74
CA MET A 245 32.01 -5.04 -7.05
C MET A 245 32.15 -6.55 -7.14
N TYR A 246 31.06 -7.32 -7.05
CA TYR A 246 31.10 -8.77 -7.26
C TYR A 246 31.45 -9.10 -8.71
N TYR A 247 30.89 -8.38 -9.69
CA TYR A 247 31.16 -8.60 -11.10
C TYR A 247 32.62 -8.25 -11.47
N VAL A 248 33.17 -7.15 -10.96
CA VAL A 248 34.57 -6.75 -11.15
C VAL A 248 35.53 -7.71 -10.44
N ARG A 249 35.13 -8.30 -9.30
CA ARG A 249 35.94 -9.29 -8.58
C ARG A 249 35.93 -10.67 -9.27
N LEU A 250 34.82 -11.07 -9.87
CA LEU A 250 34.72 -12.30 -10.67
C LEU A 250 35.44 -12.18 -12.02
N SER A 251 35.41 -11.01 -12.65
CA SER A 251 36.14 -10.76 -13.91
C SER A 251 37.64 -10.48 -13.74
N ARG A 252 38.13 -10.39 -12.49
CA ARG A 252 39.56 -10.30 -12.14
C ARG A 252 40.10 -11.55 -11.43
N ALA A 253 39.32 -12.62 -11.33
CA ALA A 253 39.85 -13.89 -10.84
C ALA A 253 40.91 -14.40 -11.83
N PRO A 254 42.17 -14.65 -11.41
CA PRO A 254 43.16 -15.24 -12.29
C PRO A 254 42.70 -16.63 -12.71
N ASN A 255 42.83 -16.95 -14.00
CA ASN A 255 42.57 -18.28 -14.55
C ASN A 255 43.38 -19.33 -13.76
N LEU A 256 42.71 -20.09 -12.88
CA LEU A 256 43.29 -21.18 -12.09
C LEU A 256 43.51 -22.47 -12.92
N ASN A 257 43.84 -22.34 -14.22
CA ASN A 257 43.98 -23.48 -15.14
C ASN A 257 45.32 -23.58 -15.88
N ASN A 258 46.37 -22.92 -15.41
CA ASN A 258 47.73 -23.14 -15.93
C ASN A 258 48.65 -23.64 -14.82
N GLU A 259 48.53 -24.92 -14.45
CA GLU A 259 49.68 -25.66 -13.94
C GLU A 259 50.32 -26.44 -15.11
N PRO A 260 51.64 -26.33 -15.32
CA PRO A 260 52.34 -27.13 -16.31
C PRO A 260 52.46 -28.59 -15.84
N ARG A 261 52.13 -29.54 -16.72
CA ARG A 261 52.60 -30.93 -16.61
C ARG A 261 54.08 -31.02 -16.95
#